data_AF-A0A946U7W6-F1
#
_entry.id   AF-A0A946U7W6-F1
#
_cell.length_a   1.000
_cell.length_b   1.000
_cell.length_c   1.000
_cell.angle_alpha   90.00
_cell.angle_beta   90.00
_cell.angle_gamma   90.00
#
_symmetry.space_group_name_H-M   'P 1'
#
loop_
_entity.id
_entity.type
_entity.pdbx_description
1 polymer ?
#
loop_
_entity_poly.entity_id
_entity_poly.type
_entity_poly.pdbx_seq_one_letter_code
_entity_poly.pdbx_strand_id
1 'polypeptide(L)' 'MGCDAVLVNSAIAAAENPTAMGAAFKTGVEAGRAARFAGLMPTSEVAVASSPLTSFLSADD' A
#
# COMPACT_ATOMS: atom_id res chain seq x y z
N MET A 1 -7.49 4.33 -8.94
CA MET A 1 -6.78 4.77 -10.17
C MET A 1 -6.24 3.51 -10.85
N GLY A 2 -6.74 3.17 -12.04
CA GLY A 2 -6.49 1.87 -12.69
C GLY A 2 -5.71 2.03 -13.99
N CYS A 3 -4.46 2.48 -13.90
CA CYS A 3 -3.62 2.72 -15.07
C CYS A 3 -3.21 1.41 -15.76
N ASP A 4 -3.04 1.46 -17.08
CA ASP A 4 -2.57 0.32 -17.88
C ASP A 4 -1.06 0.13 -17.80
N ALA A 5 -0.29 1.20 -17.63
CA ALA A 5 1.15 1.19 -17.50
C ALA A 5 1.66 2.37 -16.66
N VAL A 6 2.93 2.30 -16.24
CA VAL A 6 3.66 3.38 -15.57
C VAL A 6 4.97 3.63 -16.32
N LEU A 7 5.24 4.89 -16.67
CA LEU A 7 6.50 5.33 -17.24
C LEU A 7 7.29 6.09 -16.17
N VAL A 8 8.54 5.71 -15.94
CA VAL A 8 9.40 6.33 -14.94
C VAL A 8 10.79 6.58 -15.51
N ASN A 9 11.40 7.73 -15.19
CA ASN A 9 12.76 8.08 -15.60
C ASN A 9 13.56 8.60 -14.40
N SER A 10 13.35 9.86 -13.99
CA SER A 10 14.18 10.55 -12.98
C SER A 10 14.26 9.81 -11.65
N ALA A 11 13.18 9.14 -11.21
CA ALA A 11 13.19 8.40 -9.96
C ALA A 11 14.14 7.19 -9.97
N ILE A 12 14.36 6.56 -11.13
CA ILE A 12 15.37 5.50 -11.29
C ILE A 12 16.74 6.12 -11.56
N ALA A 13 16.82 7.08 -12.47
CA ALA A 13 18.08 7.65 -12.93
C ALA A 13 18.84 8.44 -11.86
N ALA A 14 18.12 9.09 -10.93
CA ALA A 14 18.70 9.88 -9.85
C ALA A 14 18.82 9.11 -8.51
N ALA A 15 18.48 7.82 -8.49
CA ALA A 15 18.61 7.01 -7.28
C ALA A 15 20.09 6.71 -6.96
N GLU A 16 20.41 6.62 -5.68
CA GLU A 16 21.74 6.19 -5.22
C GLU A 16 22.10 4.78 -5.73
N ASN A 17 21.10 3.90 -5.83
CA ASN A 17 21.22 2.59 -6.46
C ASN A 17 20.11 2.40 -7.52
N PRO A 18 20.37 2.76 -8.80
CA PRO A 18 19.39 2.69 -9.88
C PRO A 18 18.87 1.27 -10.13
N THR A 19 19.72 0.25 -10.00
CA THR A 19 19.33 -1.15 -10.21
C THR A 19 18.33 -1.61 -9.15
N ALA A 20 18.61 -1.32 -7.88
CA ALA A 20 17.70 -1.62 -6.79
C ALA A 20 16.39 -0.84 -6.92
N MET A 21 16.45 0.43 -7.33
CA MET A 21 15.27 1.26 -7.57
C MET A 21 14.41 0.72 -8.74
N GLY A 22 15.04 0.27 -9.82
CA GLY A 22 14.34 -0.39 -10.92
C GLY A 22 13.59 -1.65 -10.47
N ALA A 23 14.24 -2.49 -9.66
CA ALA A 23 13.60 -3.66 -9.06
C ALA A 23 12.43 -3.27 -8.14
N ALA A 24 12.58 -2.21 -7.34
CA ALA A 24 11.51 -1.71 -6.49
C ALA A 24 10.30 -1.21 -7.29
N PHE A 25 10.52 -0.44 -8.36
CA PHE A 25 9.44 0.02 -9.26
C PHE A 25 8.72 -1.15 -9.93
N LYS A 26 9.45 -2.17 -10.40
CA LYS A 26 8.86 -3.39 -10.95
C LYS A 26 7.88 -4.01 -9.95
N THR A 27 8.34 -4.29 -8.73
CA THR A 27 7.51 -4.89 -7.68
C THR A 27 6.31 -4.02 -7.34
N GLY A 28 6.49 -2.70 -7.25
CA GLY A 28 5.40 -1.76 -6.96
C GLY A 28 4.30 -1.75 -8.04
N VAL A 29 4.70 -1.78 -9.32
CA VAL A 29 3.76 -1.86 -10.45
C VAL A 29 3.01 -3.19 -10.46
N GLU A 30 3.71 -4.30 -10.26
CA GLU A 30 3.11 -5.65 -10.17
C GLU A 30 2.10 -5.74 -9.01
N ALA A 31 2.48 -5.23 -7.83
CA ALA A 31 1.61 -5.17 -6.66
C ALA A 31 0.36 -4.32 -6.90
N GLY A 32 0.53 -3.14 -7.50
CA GLY A 32 -0.60 -2.26 -7.85
C GLY A 32 -1.56 -2.91 -8.85
N ARG A 33 -1.03 -3.60 -9.86
CA ARG A 33 -1.84 -4.33 -10.84
C ARG A 33 -2.59 -5.49 -10.20
N ALA A 34 -1.94 -6.25 -9.32
CA ALA A 34 -2.57 -7.33 -8.57
C ALA A 34 -3.69 -6.80 -7.66
N ALA A 35 -3.44 -5.71 -6.91
CA ALA A 35 -4.42 -5.10 -6.02
C ALA A 35 -5.69 -4.64 -6.76
N ARG A 36 -5.56 -4.15 -8.00
CA ARG A 36 -6.71 -3.79 -8.85
C ARG A 36 -7.66 -4.97 -9.08
N PHE A 37 -7.13 -6.18 -9.27
CA PHE A 37 -7.94 -7.38 -9.51
C PHE A 37 -8.35 -8.10 -8.23
N ALA A 38 -7.56 -7.97 -7.16
CA ALA A 38 -7.90 -8.51 -5.85
C ALA A 38 -9.12 -7.81 -5.23
N GLY A 39 -9.36 -6.55 -5.59
CA GLY A 39 -10.39 -5.71 -5.00
C GLY A 39 -9.90 -5.05 -3.72
N LEU A 40 -10.14 -3.74 -3.61
CA LEU A 40 -9.80 -2.98 -2.40
C LEU A 40 -10.88 -3.21 -1.33
N MET A 41 -10.48 -3.12 -0.07
CA MET A 41 -11.45 -3.08 1.03
C MET A 41 -12.41 -1.89 0.87
N PRO A 42 -13.68 -2.01 1.32
CA PRO A 42 -14.60 -0.89 1.31
C PRO A 42 -14.08 0.22 2.25
N THR A 43 -14.38 1.46 1.88
CA THR A 43 -14.13 2.62 2.74
C THR A 43 -15.16 2.66 3.86
N SER A 44 -14.73 3.01 5.07
CA SER A 44 -15.61 3.24 6.23
C SER A 44 -15.65 4.73 6.54
N GLU A 45 -16.85 5.28 6.71
CA GLU A 45 -17.08 6.65 7.20
C GLU A 45 -16.98 6.73 8.74
N VAL A 46 -16.97 5.58 9.42
CA VAL A 46 -16.85 5.50 10.88
C VAL A 46 -15.43 5.09 11.24
N ALA A 47 -14.81 5.86 12.13
CA ALA A 47 -13.51 5.53 12.69
C ALA A 47 -13.65 4.38 13.70
N VAL A 48 -12.80 3.36 13.55
CA VAL A 48 -12.65 2.27 14.52
C VAL A 48 -11.29 2.45 15.19
N ALA A 49 -11.27 2.47 16.52
CA ALA A 49 -10.02 2.55 17.27
C ALA A 49 -9.15 1.32 16.93
N SER A 50 -7.93 1.53 16.46
CA SER A 50 -6.98 0.45 16.20
C SER A 50 -6.57 -0.30 17.48
N SER A 51 -6.65 0.39 18.62
CA SER A 51 -6.43 -0.14 19.97
C SER A 51 -7.60 0.25 20.88
N PRO A 52 -8.70 -0.53 20.91
CA PRO A 52 -9.86 -0.20 21.74
C PRO A 52 -9.52 -0.28 23.23
N LEU A 53 -9.63 0.85 23.94
CA LEU A 53 -9.36 0.93 25.39
C LEU A 53 -10.30 0.01 26.20
N THR A 54 -11.50 -0.25 25.68
CA THR A 54 -12.49 -1.15 26.27
C THR A 54 -12.01 -2.59 26.40
N SER A 55 -11.12 -3.07 25.52
CA SER A 55 -10.58 -4.44 25.66
C SER A 55 -9.70 -4.61 26.90
N PHE A 56 -9.10 -3.54 27.40
CA PHE A 56 -8.27 -3.58 28.62
C PHE A 56 -9.11 -3.45 29.89
N LEU A 57 -10.26 -2.77 29.83
CA LEU A 57 -11.10 -2.49 31.00
C LEU A 57 -12.22 -3.52 31.22
N SER A 58 -12.57 -4.32 30.20
CA SER A 58 -13.65 -5.33 30.29
C SER A 58 -13.15 -6.75 30.61
N ALA A 59 -11.87 -6.93 30.93
CA ALA A 59 -11.29 -8.24 31.28
C ALA A 59 -11.41 -8.58 32.78
N ASP A 60 -12.03 -7.71 33.58
CA ASP A 60 -12.16 -7.83 35.04
C ASP A 60 -13.61 -8.13 35.53
N ASP A 61 -14.44 -8.80 34.73
CA ASP A 61 -15.70 -9.42 35.20
C ASP A 61 -15.63 -10.96 35.14
#